data_AF-A0A847WBF1-F1
#
_entry.id   AF-A0A847WBF1-F1
#
_cell.length_a   1.000
_cell.length_b   1.000
_cell.length_c   1.000
_cell.angle_alpha   90.00
_cell.angle_beta   90.00
_cell.angle_gamma   90.00
#
_symmetry.space_group_name_H-M   'P 1'
#
loop_
_entity.id
_entity.type
_entity.pdbx_description
1 polymer ?
#
loop_
_entity_poly.entity_id
_entity_poly.type
_entity_poly.pdbx_seq_one_letter_code
_entity_poly.pdbx_strand_id
1 'polypeptide(L)' 'MVNKAVGVDIGGTNVRVGLVSQDGSLEKAVKISRSEAFGDDKPHMLGEFLARYISGLNETVSA' A
#
# COMPACT_ATOMS: atom_id res chain seq x y z
N MET A 1 -21.56 -3.28 4.01
CA MET A 1 -20.09 -3.30 3.80
C MET A 1 -19.59 -1.88 3.99
N VAL A 2 -18.58 -1.68 4.85
CA VAL A 2 -17.95 -0.36 4.99
C VAL A 2 -17.08 -0.16 3.76
N ASN A 3 -17.37 0.86 2.94
CA ASN A 3 -16.52 1.22 1.81
C ASN A 3 -15.20 1.78 2.38
N LYS A 4 -14.15 0.97 2.36
CA LYS A 4 -12.79 1.40 2.71
C LYS A 4 -12.04 1.74 1.43
N ALA A 5 -11.26 2.82 1.47
CA ALA A 5 -10.39 3.21 0.36
C ALA A 5 -8.94 2.85 0.69
N VAL A 6 -8.13 2.64 -0.35
CA VAL A 6 -6.68 2.47 -0.21
C VAL A 6 -6.00 3.71 -0.76
N GLY A 7 -5.19 4.36 0.07
CA GLY A 7 -4.30 5.44 -0.34
C GLY A 7 -2.89 4.92 -0.61
N VAL A 8 -2.26 5.39 -1.68
CA VAL A 8 -0.89 5.05 -2.06
C VAL A 8 -0.08 6.32 -2.27
N ASP A 9 1.04 6.45 -1.58
CA ASP A 9 2.03 7.53 -1.73
C ASP A 9 3.35 6.94 -2.23
N ILE A 10 3.83 7.45 -3.37
CA ILE A 10 5.00 6.93 -4.09
C ILE A 10 6.10 7.99 -4.02
N GLY A 11 7.05 7.81 -3.10
CA GLY A 11 8.25 8.62 -3.00
C GLY A 11 9.48 7.93 -3.59
N GLY A 12 10.53 8.70 -3.89
CA GLY A 12 11.79 8.16 -4.42
C GLY A 12 12.54 7.23 -3.46
N THR A 13 12.27 7.34 -2.15
CA THR A 13 12.92 6.52 -1.10
C THR A 13 11.97 5.48 -0.51
N ASN A 14 10.67 5.78 -0.42
CA ASN A 14 9.70 4.95 0.27
C ASN A 14 8.37 4.94 -0.48
N VAL A 15 7.67 3.83 -0.37
CA VAL A 15 6.25 3.71 -0.72
C VAL A 15 5.45 3.61 0.57
N ARG A 16 4.31 4.31 0.64
CA ARG A 16 3.35 4.18 1.74
C ARG A 16 2.03 3.69 1.21
N VAL A 17 1.43 2.74 1.91
CA VAL A 17 0.11 2.20 1.59
C VAL A 17 -0.74 2.26 2.85
N GLY A 18 -1.94 2.81 2.75
CA GLY A 18 -2.82 2.98 3.90
C GLY A 18 -4.29 2.72 3.59
N LEU A 19 -5.02 2.33 4.64
CA LEU A 19 -6.47 2.24 4.65
C LEU A 19 -7.05 3.57 5.10
N VAL A 20 -7.98 4.08 4.31
CA VAL A 20 -8.64 5.36 4.52
C VAL A 20 -10.13 5.09 4.76
N SER A 21 -10.65 5.64 5.84
CA SER A 21 -12.08 5.61 6.17
C SER A 21 -12.86 6.56 5.26
N GLN A 22 -14.18 6.42 5.26
CA GLN A 22 -15.05 7.16 4.37
C GLN A 22 -15.04 8.68 4.62
N ASP A 23 -14.69 9.11 5.83
CA ASP A 23 -14.51 10.51 6.22
C ASP A 23 -13.14 11.10 5.80
N GLY A 24 -12.29 10.30 5.15
CA GLY A 24 -10.94 10.70 4.73
C GLY A 24 -9.88 10.52 5.81
N SER A 25 -10.23 10.02 7.01
CA SER A 25 -9.27 9.74 8.06
C SER A 25 -8.40 8.53 7.70
N LEU A 26 -7.12 8.57 8.08
CA LEU A 26 -6.20 7.45 7.89
C LEU A 26 -6.37 6.46 9.05
N GLU A 27 -6.88 5.26 8.77
CA GLU A 27 -7.06 4.21 9.80
C GLU A 27 -5.74 3.47 10.08
N LYS A 28 -5.01 3.14 9.02
CA LYS A 28 -3.75 2.39 9.10
C LYS A 28 -2.85 2.76 7.93
N ALA A 29 -1.55 2.87 8.17
CA ALA A 29 -0.57 2.96 7.10
C ALA A 29 0.67 2.14 7.41
N VAL A 30 1.30 1.66 6.35
CA VAL A 30 2.65 1.14 6.36
C VAL A 30 3.54 2.07 5.55
N LYS A 31 4.80 2.20 5.97
CA LYS A 31 5.87 2.80 5.20
C LYS A 31 6.88 1.70 4.89
N ILE A 32 7.18 1.51 3.61
CA ILE A 32 8.07 0.45 3.14
C ILE A 32 9.19 1.12 2.34
N SER A 33 10.44 0.80 2.68
CA SER A 33 11.58 1.33 1.94
C SER A 33 11.59 0.74 0.53
N ARG A 34 12.09 1.50 -0.46
CA ARG A 34 12.20 1.01 -1.85
C ARG A 34 13.00 -0.30 -1.91
N SER A 35 14.10 -0.37 -1.16
CA SER A 35 14.97 -1.55 -1.07
C SER A 35 14.22 -2.79 -0.57
N GLU A 36 13.31 -2.63 0.40
CA GLU A 36 12.46 -3.73 0.90
C GLU A 36 11.31 -4.08 -0.04
N ALA A 37 10.68 -3.08 -0.66
CA ALA A 37 9.48 -3.29 -1.46
C ALA A 37 9.79 -4.04 -2.77
N PHE A 38 10.77 -3.54 -3.52
CA PHE A 38 11.10 -4.08 -4.84
C PHE A 38 12.57 -3.97 -5.23
N GLY A 39 13.42 -3.37 -4.39
CA GLY A 39 14.84 -3.18 -4.67
C GLY A 39 15.14 -1.81 -5.29
N ASP A 40 16.36 -1.31 -5.06
CA ASP A 40 16.74 0.07 -5.40
C ASP A 40 16.85 0.35 -6.90
N ASP A 41 17.10 -0.68 -7.70
CA ASP A 41 17.34 -0.64 -9.13
C ASP A 41 16.13 -1.15 -9.95
N LYS A 42 14.98 -1.39 -9.32
CA LYS A 42 13.81 -2.02 -9.96
C LYS A 42 12.52 -1.21 -9.86
N PRO A 43 12.50 0.09 -10.23
CA PRO A 43 11.29 0.90 -10.16
C PRO A 43 10.14 0.36 -11.03
N HIS A 44 10.44 -0.40 -12.08
CA HIS A 44 9.45 -1.05 -12.94
C HIS A 44 8.60 -2.11 -12.21
N MET A 45 9.08 -2.63 -11.08
CA MET A 45 8.37 -3.63 -10.26
C MET A 45 7.34 -3.01 -9.31
N LEU A 46 7.27 -1.67 -9.21
CA LEU A 46 6.36 -0.97 -8.30
C LEU A 46 4.89 -1.40 -8.50
N GLY A 47 4.45 -1.53 -9.75
CA GLY A 47 3.08 -1.92 -10.06
C GLY A 47 2.73 -3.32 -9.55
N GLU A 48 3.62 -4.29 -9.77
CA GLU A 48 3.44 -5.66 -9.28
C GLU A 48 3.43 -5.71 -7.74
N PHE A 49 4.36 -4.99 -7.12
CA PHE A 49 4.42 -4.86 -5.67
C PHE A 49 3.10 -4.32 -5.09
N LEU A 50 2.58 -3.21 -5.63
CA LEU A 50 1.33 -2.61 -5.17
C LEU A 50 0.14 -3.56 -5.36
N ALA A 51 0.04 -4.23 -6.51
CA ALA A 51 -1.04 -5.18 -6.77
C ALA A 51 -1.06 -6.33 -5.75
N ARG A 52 0.11 -6.92 -5.47
CA ARG A 52 0.26 -7.98 -4.46
C ARG A 52 -0.06 -7.48 -3.05
N TYR A 53 0.48 -6.32 -2.68
CA TYR A 53 0.29 -5.77 -1.34
C TYR A 53 -1.19 -5.45 -1.06
N ILE A 54 -1.86 -4.80 -2.01
CA ILE A 54 -3.28 -4.45 -1.90
C ILE A 54 -4.16 -5.71 -1.86
N SER A 55 -3.85 -6.73 -2.66
CA SER A 55 -4.59 -8.00 -2.63
C SER A 55 -4.48 -8.69 -1.27
N GLY A 56 -3.29 -8.72 -0.67
CA GLY A 56 -3.07 -9.29 0.67
C GLY A 56 -3.78 -8.55 1.80
N LEU A 57 -3.99 -7.23 1.66
CA LEU A 57 -4.81 -6.48 2.63
C LEU A 57 -6.26 -6.97 2.64
N ASN A 58 -6.80 -7.33 1.48
CA ASN A 58 -8.18 -7.79 1.34
C ASN A 58 -8.43 -9.14 2.04
N GLU A 59 -7.44 -10.03 2.02
CA GLU A 59 -7.48 -11.33 2.72
C GLU A 59 -7.43 -11.16 4.24
N THR A 60 -6.71 -10.16 4.74
CA THR A 60 -6.57 -9.91 6.19
C THR A 60 -7.79 -9.21 6.79
N VAL A 61 -8.58 -8.49 5.99
CA VAL A 61 -9.81 -7.79 6.42
C VAL A 61 -11.05 -8.68 6.33
N SER A 62 -10.96 -9.79 5.59
CA SER A 62 -12.07 -10.75 5.39
C SER A 62 -12.06 -11.93 6.37
N ALA A 63 -11.05 -12.03 7.24
CA ALA A 63 -10.92 -13.01 8.32
C ALA A 63 -11.35 -12.41 9.66
#